data_AF-A0A086K781-F1
#
_entry.id   AF-A0A086K781-F1
#
_cell.length_a   1.000
_cell.length_b   1.000
_cell.length_c   1.000
_cell.angle_alpha   90.00
_cell.angle_beta   90.00
_cell.angle_gamma   90.00
#
_symmetry.space_group_name_H-M   'P 1'
#
loop_
_entity.id
_entity.type
_entity.pdbx_description
1 polymer ?
#
loop_
_entity_poly.entity_id
_entity_poly.type
_entity_poly.pdbx_seq_one_letter_code
_entity_poly.pdbx_strand_id
1 'polypeptide(L)'
;DGGLKTLAFTWGMSHYHIHDKIRHRIEELGQDEAAKNPDAPTMSPIMAGGLFTITKAWWDTLGGYDKEMQIYGGEEFEISFKTWMCGGSLHLVPCSRVGHVFRSNEFWQGQVYTVPGALIHRNKLRTAHVWMGEYARIVELVIPRLPQDKPLGDLTELKALRDRLKCKDFNWYLKNIYPELEPPNLAHAMTGAMRNPKFNCCLDTLTTKNQEIGVYPCHFEHGTQAFLYGKDTHMLRVAEHNFELCVYGNPAKRRLPERSCTEDFSGQGLSRYWLYKEDTKQMQLLDAENKDIHPDNLCMQAVQIQTPKSPFDLVLRKCDPSREEQHFVFVP
;
A
#
# COMPACT_ATOMS: atom_id res chain seq x y z
N ASP A 1 -7.31 21.20 7.90
CA ASP A 1 -7.92 22.31 7.15
C ASP A 1 -9.33 22.05 6.59
N GLY A 2 -9.97 20.89 6.80
CA GLY A 2 -11.43 20.72 6.64
C GLY A 2 -12.06 21.01 5.26
N GLY A 3 -11.25 21.23 4.22
CA GLY A 3 -11.72 21.61 2.88
C GLY A 3 -12.23 20.43 2.05
N LEU A 4 -13.10 20.75 1.07
CA LEU A 4 -13.50 19.82 0.02
C LEU A 4 -12.28 19.51 -0.85
N LYS A 5 -11.82 18.26 -0.81
CA LYS A 5 -10.68 17.79 -1.60
C LYS A 5 -11.09 16.53 -2.34
N THR A 6 -10.67 16.40 -3.58
CA THR A 6 -10.81 15.14 -4.31
C THR A 6 -10.00 14.07 -3.59
N LEU A 7 -10.56 12.87 -3.58
CA LEU A 7 -10.01 11.72 -2.87
C LEU A 7 -9.49 10.72 -3.86
N ALA A 8 -8.33 10.17 -3.51
CA ALA A 8 -7.78 9.00 -4.15
C ALA A 8 -7.37 7.99 -3.07
N PHE A 9 -6.59 7.00 -3.45
CA PHE A 9 -6.25 5.91 -2.54
C PHE A 9 -4.84 5.37 -2.75
N THR A 10 -4.36 4.61 -1.77
CA THR A 10 -3.09 3.89 -1.82
C THR A 10 -3.31 2.39 -2.01
N TRP A 11 -2.25 1.61 -2.23
CA TRP A 11 -2.34 0.16 -2.42
C TRP A 11 -2.92 -0.61 -1.20
N GLY A 12 -2.81 -0.07 0.01
CA GLY A 12 -3.52 -0.57 1.20
C GLY A 12 -5.01 -0.22 1.26
N MET A 13 -5.55 0.35 0.18
CA MET A 13 -6.92 0.84 0.05
C MET A 13 -7.28 1.80 1.19
N SER A 14 -6.47 2.84 1.37
CA SER A 14 -6.69 3.90 2.35
C SER A 14 -6.83 5.23 1.63
N HIS A 15 -7.66 6.14 2.15
CA HIS A 15 -7.86 7.45 1.53
C HIS A 15 -6.58 8.28 1.51
N TYR A 16 -6.38 8.98 0.40
CA TYR A 16 -5.27 9.89 0.18
C TYR A 16 -5.76 11.14 -0.55
N HIS A 17 -5.31 12.32 -0.12
CA HIS A 17 -5.73 13.59 -0.71
C HIS A 17 -4.72 14.04 -1.77
N ILE A 18 -5.17 14.19 -3.01
CA ILE A 18 -4.30 14.59 -4.15
C ILE A 18 -4.95 15.68 -5.02
N HIS A 19 -5.72 16.55 -4.39
CA HIS A 19 -6.54 17.54 -5.10
C HIS A 19 -5.75 18.35 -6.12
N ASP A 20 -4.61 18.89 -5.71
CA ASP A 20 -3.81 19.77 -6.56
C ASP A 20 -3.19 19.00 -7.74
N LYS A 21 -2.78 17.74 -7.54
CA LYS A 21 -2.24 16.89 -8.62
C LYS A 21 -3.32 16.58 -9.67
N ILE A 22 -4.51 16.18 -9.22
CA ILE A 22 -5.63 15.88 -10.13
C ILE A 22 -6.00 17.14 -10.91
N ARG A 23 -6.10 18.29 -10.23
CA ARG A 23 -6.47 19.56 -10.86
C ARG A 23 -5.45 19.97 -11.93
N HIS A 24 -4.16 19.93 -11.58
CA HIS A 24 -3.07 20.25 -12.50
C HIS A 24 -3.12 19.38 -13.76
N ARG A 25 -3.30 18.07 -13.60
CA ARG A 25 -3.43 17.15 -14.74
C ARG A 25 -4.61 17.49 -15.65
N ILE A 26 -5.78 17.78 -15.07
CA ILE A 26 -6.99 18.13 -15.83
C ILE A 26 -6.77 19.43 -16.61
N GLU A 27 -6.13 20.42 -15.98
CA GLU A 27 -5.80 21.71 -16.61
C GLU A 27 -4.79 21.52 -17.77
N GLU A 28 -3.72 20.73 -17.58
CA GLU A 28 -2.70 20.45 -18.59
C GLU A 28 -3.23 19.67 -19.80
N LEU A 29 -4.12 18.70 -19.57
CA LEU A 29 -4.70 17.89 -20.65
C LEU A 29 -5.75 18.65 -21.48
N GLY A 30 -6.12 19.88 -21.08
CA GLY A 30 -7.17 20.67 -21.74
C GLY A 30 -8.54 19.96 -21.73
N GLN A 31 -8.73 18.98 -20.84
CA GLN A 31 -9.87 18.07 -20.83
C GLN A 31 -11.11 18.63 -20.12
N ASP A 32 -11.06 19.86 -19.62
CA ASP A 32 -12.23 20.50 -19.01
C ASP A 32 -12.04 22.03 -18.91
N GLU A 33 -12.70 22.84 -19.75
CA GLU A 33 -12.72 24.31 -19.57
C GLU A 33 -13.29 24.70 -18.19
N ALA A 34 -14.12 23.84 -17.58
CA ALA A 34 -14.66 24.06 -16.26
C ALA A 34 -13.62 23.91 -15.15
N ALA A 35 -12.46 23.28 -15.38
CA ALA A 35 -11.38 23.20 -14.38
C ALA A 35 -10.82 24.58 -13.98
N LYS A 36 -10.96 25.57 -14.88
CA LYS A 36 -10.64 26.98 -14.59
C LYS A 36 -11.63 27.62 -13.61
N ASN A 37 -12.85 27.09 -13.51
CA ASN A 37 -13.85 27.53 -12.55
C ASN A 37 -13.67 26.74 -11.23
N PRO A 38 -13.30 27.41 -10.11
CA PRO A 38 -13.13 26.73 -8.82
C PRO A 38 -14.41 26.08 -8.27
N ASP A 39 -15.58 26.48 -8.78
CA ASP A 39 -16.87 25.95 -8.36
C ASP A 39 -17.38 24.78 -9.23
N ALA A 40 -16.65 24.44 -10.31
CA ALA A 40 -17.04 23.34 -11.18
C ALA A 40 -16.88 21.97 -10.50
N PRO A 41 -17.77 21.00 -10.79
CA PRO A 41 -17.58 19.62 -10.35
C PRO A 41 -16.23 19.07 -10.80
N THR A 42 -15.47 18.50 -9.87
CA THR A 42 -14.16 17.90 -10.16
C THR A 42 -14.23 16.39 -10.06
N MET A 43 -13.66 15.69 -11.04
CA MET A 43 -13.55 14.23 -11.05
C MET A 43 -12.78 13.74 -9.82
N SER A 44 -13.29 12.71 -9.14
CA SER A 44 -12.62 12.09 -7.99
C SER A 44 -12.42 10.60 -8.26
N PRO A 45 -11.18 10.06 -8.15
CA PRO A 45 -10.93 8.63 -8.29
C PRO A 45 -11.78 7.77 -7.34
N ILE A 46 -11.91 8.23 -6.09
CA ILE A 46 -12.66 7.54 -5.04
C ILE A 46 -13.55 8.54 -4.29
N MET A 47 -14.56 8.05 -3.58
CA MET A 47 -15.35 8.84 -2.62
C MET A 47 -14.99 8.49 -1.17
N ALA A 48 -15.38 9.36 -0.23
CA ALA A 48 -15.21 9.10 1.19
C ALA A 48 -16.12 7.99 1.73
N GLY A 49 -17.27 7.75 1.08
CA GLY A 49 -18.26 6.74 1.49
C GLY A 49 -19.54 7.33 2.08
N GLY A 50 -19.42 8.10 3.17
CA GLY A 50 -20.58 8.46 4.00
C GLY A 50 -21.59 9.45 3.42
N LEU A 51 -21.19 10.29 2.46
CA LEU A 51 -22.03 11.35 1.89
C LEU A 51 -21.88 11.39 0.38
N PHE A 52 -22.95 11.03 -0.34
CA PHE A 52 -23.01 11.09 -1.80
C PHE A 52 -24.48 11.11 -2.26
N THR A 53 -24.69 11.47 -3.51
CA THR A 53 -26.00 11.37 -4.18
C THR A 53 -25.87 10.48 -5.41
N ILE A 54 -26.88 9.62 -5.62
CA ILE A 54 -26.96 8.71 -6.76
C ILE A 54 -28.43 8.57 -7.16
N THR A 55 -28.73 8.42 -8.44
CA THR A 55 -30.10 8.13 -8.86
C THR A 55 -30.46 6.71 -8.45
N LYS A 56 -31.69 6.49 -8.00
CA LYS A 56 -32.17 5.13 -7.63
C LYS A 56 -31.97 4.14 -8.79
N ALA A 57 -32.27 4.55 -10.02
CA ALA A 57 -32.10 3.71 -11.20
C ALA A 57 -30.64 3.29 -11.43
N TRP A 58 -29.68 4.20 -11.23
CA TRP A 58 -28.26 3.86 -11.35
C TRP A 58 -27.78 2.98 -10.19
N TRP A 59 -28.24 3.25 -8.96
CA TRP A 59 -27.98 2.39 -7.80
C TRP A 59 -28.44 0.95 -8.04
N ASP A 60 -29.66 0.77 -8.55
CA ASP A 60 -30.24 -0.54 -8.85
C ASP A 60 -29.47 -1.22 -10.01
N THR A 61 -29.00 -0.45 -11.00
CA THR A 61 -28.15 -0.95 -12.10
C THR A 61 -26.82 -1.50 -11.60
N LEU A 62 -26.19 -0.81 -10.64
CA LEU A 62 -24.94 -1.24 -9.99
C LEU A 62 -25.14 -2.36 -8.96
N GLY A 63 -26.38 -2.80 -8.71
CA GLY A 63 -26.71 -3.81 -7.72
C GLY A 63 -26.50 -3.37 -6.27
N GLY A 64 -26.43 -2.05 -6.00
CA GLY A 64 -26.09 -1.48 -4.70
C GLY A 64 -24.70 -1.89 -4.20
N TYR A 65 -24.52 -1.95 -2.87
CA TYR A 65 -23.30 -2.48 -2.26
C TYR A 65 -23.24 -4.01 -2.30
N ASP A 66 -22.02 -4.54 -2.23
CA ASP A 66 -21.78 -5.95 -1.91
C ASP A 66 -22.44 -6.32 -0.57
N LYS A 67 -23.43 -7.22 -0.63
CA LYS A 67 -24.26 -7.63 0.53
C LYS A 67 -23.47 -8.43 1.56
N GLU A 68 -22.33 -8.99 1.18
CA GLU A 68 -21.45 -9.75 2.06
C GLU A 68 -20.42 -8.87 2.76
N MET A 69 -20.34 -7.58 2.44
CA MET A 69 -19.52 -6.64 3.22
C MET A 69 -20.14 -6.43 4.59
N GLN A 70 -19.29 -6.41 5.61
CA GLN A 70 -19.72 -6.34 7.00
C GLN A 70 -19.23 -5.06 7.66
N ILE A 71 -20.17 -4.37 8.32
CA ILE A 71 -19.95 -3.24 9.23
C ILE A 71 -19.36 -2.00 8.57
N TYR A 72 -18.07 -1.99 8.22
CA TYR A 72 -17.36 -0.77 7.80
C TYR A 72 -16.11 -1.06 6.98
N GLY A 73 -15.82 -0.17 6.03
CA GLY A 73 -14.60 -0.07 5.26
C GLY A 73 -14.59 -1.01 4.06
N GLY A 74 -14.14 -0.51 2.91
CA GLY A 74 -14.08 -1.27 1.65
C GLY A 74 -15.19 -0.89 0.67
N GLU A 75 -16.37 -0.51 1.16
CA GLU A 75 -17.57 -0.22 0.37
C GLU A 75 -17.42 1.04 -0.48
N GLU A 76 -16.69 2.03 0.02
CA GLU A 76 -16.43 3.30 -0.66
C GLU A 76 -15.53 3.10 -1.89
N PHE A 77 -14.59 2.14 -1.81
CA PHE A 77 -13.77 1.76 -2.96
C PHE A 77 -14.59 1.00 -3.99
N GLU A 78 -15.44 0.08 -3.51
CA GLU A 78 -16.25 -0.79 -4.35
C GLU A 78 -17.24 -0.02 -5.21
N ILE A 79 -18.01 0.90 -4.61
CA ILE A 79 -18.97 1.70 -5.37
C ILE A 79 -18.28 2.70 -6.31
N SER A 80 -17.09 3.19 -5.95
CA SER A 80 -16.29 4.06 -6.82
C SER A 80 -15.78 3.30 -8.04
N PHE A 81 -15.25 2.09 -7.85
CA PHE A 81 -14.78 1.25 -8.95
C PHE A 81 -15.94 0.80 -9.85
N LYS A 82 -17.07 0.36 -9.28
CA LYS A 82 -18.31 0.10 -10.01
C LYS A 82 -18.70 1.28 -10.88
N THR A 83 -18.78 2.46 -10.28
CA THR A 83 -19.21 3.68 -10.99
C THR A 83 -18.29 3.99 -12.16
N TRP A 84 -16.97 4.07 -11.93
CA TRP A 84 -16.01 4.41 -12.98
C TRP A 84 -15.89 3.35 -14.06
N MET A 85 -15.76 2.10 -13.66
CA MET A 85 -15.43 1.01 -14.59
C MET A 85 -16.66 0.57 -15.39
N CYS A 86 -17.88 0.78 -14.88
CA CYS A 86 -19.11 0.34 -15.54
C CYS A 86 -19.86 1.47 -16.28
N GLY A 87 -19.20 2.59 -16.57
CA GLY A 87 -19.71 3.64 -17.46
C GLY A 87 -20.38 4.84 -16.80
N GLY A 88 -20.29 4.96 -15.47
CA GLY A 88 -20.66 6.16 -14.74
C GLY A 88 -19.48 7.10 -14.50
N SER A 89 -19.70 8.13 -13.69
CA SER A 89 -18.68 9.06 -13.25
C SER A 89 -18.88 9.48 -11.79
N LEU A 90 -17.78 9.87 -11.14
CA LEU A 90 -17.77 10.28 -9.74
C LEU A 90 -17.19 11.68 -9.61
N HIS A 91 -17.98 12.61 -9.06
CA HIS A 91 -17.61 14.01 -8.98
C HIS A 91 -17.73 14.53 -7.54
N LEU A 92 -16.72 15.27 -7.11
CA LEU A 92 -16.81 16.20 -6.00
C LEU A 92 -17.48 17.48 -6.52
N VAL A 93 -18.55 17.95 -5.86
CA VAL A 93 -19.28 19.16 -6.26
C VAL A 93 -19.01 20.28 -5.24
N PRO A 94 -18.13 21.26 -5.52
CA PRO A 94 -17.73 22.26 -4.53
C PRO A 94 -18.87 23.13 -3.96
N CYS A 95 -19.92 23.33 -4.76
CA CYS A 95 -21.13 24.06 -4.37
C CYS A 95 -22.03 23.31 -3.37
N SER A 96 -21.92 21.98 -3.29
CA SER A 96 -22.69 21.16 -2.34
C SER A 96 -21.82 20.85 -1.13
N ARG A 97 -22.11 21.49 0.01
CA ARG A 97 -21.26 21.44 1.19
C ARG A 97 -22.04 20.86 2.36
N VAL A 98 -21.53 19.78 2.94
CA VAL A 98 -22.08 19.17 4.16
C VAL A 98 -20.96 19.05 5.18
N GLY A 99 -21.19 19.57 6.38
CA GLY A 99 -20.25 19.44 7.49
C GLY A 99 -20.32 18.02 8.08
N HIS A 100 -19.18 17.34 8.16
CA HIS A 100 -19.05 16.07 8.87
C HIS A 100 -18.14 16.28 10.09
N VAL A 101 -18.64 15.91 11.28
CA VAL A 101 -17.86 16.00 12.52
C VAL A 101 -16.91 14.81 12.58
N PHE A 102 -15.64 15.05 12.24
CA PHE A 102 -14.59 14.06 12.45
C PHE A 102 -14.39 13.85 13.94
N ARG A 103 -14.35 12.58 14.35
CA ARG A 103 -14.17 12.19 15.74
C ARG A 103 -12.70 12.37 16.11
N SER A 104 -12.44 12.87 17.31
CA SER A 104 -11.10 12.87 17.90
C SER A 104 -10.90 11.66 18.80
N ASN A 105 -9.63 11.28 19.00
CA ASN A 105 -9.25 10.23 19.94
C ASN A 105 -9.64 10.56 21.38
N GLU A 106 -9.73 11.85 21.73
CA GLU A 106 -10.04 12.35 23.06
C GLU A 106 -11.43 11.93 23.56
N PHE A 107 -12.44 11.96 22.69
CA PHE A 107 -13.83 11.70 23.10
C PHE A 107 -14.40 10.37 22.61
N TRP A 108 -13.85 9.81 21.52
CA TRP A 108 -14.46 8.67 20.84
C TRP A 108 -13.49 7.53 20.58
N GLN A 109 -12.21 7.65 20.98
CA GLN A 109 -11.16 6.71 20.57
C GLN A 109 -11.18 6.42 19.05
N GLY A 110 -11.67 7.38 18.25
CA GLY A 110 -11.87 7.24 16.81
C GLY A 110 -13.12 6.47 16.33
N GLN A 111 -13.86 5.74 17.17
CA GLN A 111 -14.99 4.88 16.72
C GLN A 111 -16.21 4.90 17.67
N VAL A 112 -17.43 4.76 17.14
CA VAL A 112 -18.69 4.66 17.95
C VAL A 112 -19.03 3.22 18.31
N TYR A 113 -18.48 2.26 17.57
CA TYR A 113 -18.62 0.83 17.81
C TYR A 113 -17.31 0.16 17.42
N THR A 114 -16.98 -0.96 18.05
CA THR A 114 -15.77 -1.72 17.73
C THR A 114 -15.92 -2.36 16.35
N VAL A 115 -15.02 -1.99 15.43
CA VAL A 115 -14.90 -2.67 14.13
C VAL A 115 -13.70 -3.61 14.17
N PRO A 116 -13.89 -4.94 14.12
CA PRO A 116 -12.78 -5.86 13.99
C PRO A 116 -11.99 -5.56 12.71
N GLY A 117 -10.69 -5.29 12.83
CA GLY A 117 -9.84 -4.95 11.68
C GLY A 117 -9.86 -6.00 10.57
N ALA A 118 -9.98 -7.27 10.94
CA ALA A 118 -10.14 -8.38 9.99
C ALA A 118 -11.38 -8.24 9.07
N LEU A 119 -12.47 -7.59 9.52
CA LEU A 119 -13.63 -7.33 8.67
C LEU A 119 -13.35 -6.22 7.65
N ILE A 120 -12.64 -5.16 8.07
CA ILE A 120 -12.18 -4.10 7.16
C ILE A 120 -11.26 -4.69 6.09
N HIS A 121 -10.29 -5.53 6.50
CA HIS A 121 -9.39 -6.23 5.59
C HIS A 121 -10.16 -7.13 4.62
N ARG A 122 -11.15 -7.89 5.12
CA ARG A 122 -11.98 -8.76 4.30
C ARG A 122 -12.75 -7.97 3.26
N ASN A 123 -13.45 -6.90 3.64
CA ASN A 123 -14.22 -6.08 2.71
C ASN A 123 -13.31 -5.45 1.63
N LYS A 124 -12.15 -4.89 2.01
CA LYS A 124 -11.15 -4.38 1.07
C LYS A 124 -10.69 -5.45 0.07
N LEU A 125 -10.35 -6.64 0.56
CA LEU A 125 -9.93 -7.76 -0.30
C LEU A 125 -11.06 -8.22 -1.22
N ARG A 126 -12.32 -8.24 -0.76
CA ARG A 126 -13.48 -8.56 -1.63
C ARG A 126 -13.56 -7.56 -2.79
N THR A 127 -13.42 -6.27 -2.51
CA THR A 127 -13.33 -5.23 -3.53
C THR A 127 -12.17 -5.48 -4.49
N ALA A 128 -10.97 -5.71 -3.97
CA ALA A 128 -9.76 -5.92 -4.77
C ALA A 128 -9.90 -7.11 -5.72
N HIS A 129 -10.36 -8.27 -5.22
CA HIS A 129 -10.50 -9.49 -6.02
C HIS A 129 -11.57 -9.41 -7.12
N VAL A 130 -12.57 -8.55 -6.97
CA VAL A 130 -13.60 -8.36 -8.01
C VAL A 130 -13.16 -7.32 -9.02
N TRP A 131 -12.61 -6.19 -8.56
CA TRP A 131 -12.45 -4.99 -9.39
C TRP A 131 -11.02 -4.74 -9.83
N MET A 132 -10.01 -5.18 -9.08
CA MET A 132 -8.61 -4.83 -9.34
C MET A 132 -7.85 -5.85 -10.20
N GLY A 133 -8.47 -6.99 -10.56
CA GLY A 133 -7.83 -7.98 -11.45
C GLY A 133 -6.48 -8.47 -10.93
N GLU A 134 -5.44 -8.45 -11.76
CA GLU A 134 -4.08 -8.85 -11.35
C GLU A 134 -3.47 -7.95 -10.26
N TYR A 135 -3.92 -6.70 -10.15
CA TYR A 135 -3.45 -5.75 -9.14
C TYR A 135 -3.96 -6.08 -7.73
N ALA A 136 -4.94 -6.99 -7.59
CA ALA A 136 -5.39 -7.46 -6.28
C ALA A 136 -4.24 -8.05 -5.45
N ARG A 137 -3.26 -8.70 -6.10
CA ARG A 137 -2.07 -9.24 -5.45
C ARG A 137 -1.21 -8.17 -4.76
N ILE A 138 -1.23 -6.94 -5.27
CA ILE A 138 -0.53 -5.81 -4.64
C ILE A 138 -1.19 -5.48 -3.31
N VAL A 139 -2.54 -5.46 -3.28
CA VAL A 139 -3.32 -5.23 -2.06
C VAL A 139 -3.12 -6.35 -1.04
N GLU A 140 -3.09 -7.60 -1.49
CA GLU A 140 -2.84 -8.76 -0.62
C GLU A 140 -1.51 -8.68 0.13
N LEU A 141 -0.47 -8.11 -0.49
CA LEU A 141 0.82 -7.91 0.16
C LEU A 141 0.78 -6.82 1.25
N VAL A 142 -0.08 -5.81 1.11
CA VAL A 142 -0.20 -4.70 2.07
C VAL A 142 -1.14 -5.08 3.22
N ILE A 143 -2.25 -5.73 2.91
CA ILE A 143 -3.30 -6.06 3.89
C ILE A 143 -2.94 -7.37 4.62
N PRO A 144 -3.04 -7.41 5.97
CA PRO A 144 -2.82 -8.64 6.71
C PRO A 144 -3.72 -9.80 6.26
N ARG A 145 -3.18 -11.01 6.32
CA ARG A 145 -3.89 -12.24 5.93
C ARG A 145 -5.20 -12.38 6.72
N LEU A 146 -6.25 -12.83 6.03
CA LEU A 146 -7.54 -13.09 6.66
C LEU A 146 -7.44 -14.28 7.64
N PRO A 147 -8.04 -14.16 8.84
CA PRO A 147 -8.22 -15.29 9.75
C PRO A 147 -9.02 -16.42 9.10
N GLN A 148 -8.72 -17.67 9.49
CA GLN A 148 -9.40 -18.86 8.93
C GLN A 148 -10.92 -18.82 9.13
N ASP A 149 -11.40 -18.24 10.24
CA ASP A 149 -12.82 -18.10 10.57
C ASP A 149 -13.52 -16.94 9.83
N LYS A 150 -12.77 -16.11 9.09
CA LYS A 150 -13.28 -14.98 8.32
C LYS A 150 -12.77 -15.03 6.88
N PRO A 151 -13.10 -16.10 6.13
CA PRO A 151 -12.66 -16.24 4.74
C PRO A 151 -13.25 -15.13 3.88
N LEU A 152 -12.64 -14.89 2.72
CA LEU A 152 -13.07 -13.89 1.74
C LEU A 152 -14.56 -14.01 1.36
N GLY A 153 -15.09 -15.23 1.32
CA GLY A 153 -16.46 -15.55 0.90
C GLY A 153 -16.61 -15.67 -0.61
N ASP A 154 -17.83 -15.99 -1.07
CA ASP A 154 -18.13 -16.09 -2.49
C ASP A 154 -18.14 -14.69 -3.15
N LEU A 155 -17.64 -14.63 -4.39
CA LEU A 155 -17.55 -13.43 -5.23
C LEU A 155 -18.26 -13.62 -6.58
N THR A 156 -18.91 -14.77 -6.79
CA THR A 156 -19.49 -15.16 -8.09
C THR A 156 -20.50 -14.13 -8.59
N GLU A 157 -21.43 -13.68 -7.75
CA GLU A 157 -22.46 -12.70 -8.15
C GLU A 157 -21.86 -11.35 -8.55
N LEU A 158 -20.85 -10.88 -7.82
CA LEU A 158 -20.18 -9.60 -8.11
C LEU A 158 -19.38 -9.66 -9.42
N LYS A 159 -18.69 -10.78 -9.68
CA LYS A 159 -17.99 -11.02 -10.95
C LYS A 159 -19.00 -11.09 -12.11
N ALA A 160 -20.10 -11.82 -11.93
CA ALA A 160 -21.16 -11.90 -12.94
C ALA A 160 -21.83 -10.55 -13.23
N LEU A 161 -21.97 -9.68 -12.21
CA LEU A 161 -22.43 -8.30 -12.40
C LEU A 161 -21.44 -7.50 -13.25
N ARG A 162 -20.15 -7.56 -12.91
CA ARG A 162 -19.07 -6.88 -13.65
C ARG A 162 -19.09 -7.28 -15.13
N ASP A 163 -19.26 -8.58 -15.40
CA ASP A 163 -19.31 -9.11 -16.77
C ASP A 163 -20.58 -8.65 -17.51
N ARG A 164 -21.74 -8.69 -16.84
CA ARG A 164 -23.04 -8.28 -17.42
C ARG A 164 -23.05 -6.81 -17.82
N LEU A 165 -22.48 -5.95 -16.99
CA LEU A 165 -22.34 -4.51 -17.24
C LEU A 165 -21.21 -4.18 -18.22
N LYS A 166 -20.42 -5.18 -18.64
CA LYS A 166 -19.27 -5.02 -19.54
C LYS A 166 -18.28 -3.97 -19.04
N CYS A 167 -18.03 -3.99 -17.74
CA CYS A 167 -17.17 -2.99 -17.11
C CYS A 167 -15.74 -3.09 -17.65
N LYS A 168 -15.06 -1.94 -17.73
CA LYS A 168 -13.63 -1.84 -18.03
C LYS A 168 -12.79 -2.56 -16.98
N ASP A 169 -11.54 -2.84 -17.30
CA ASP A 169 -10.59 -3.41 -16.35
C ASP A 169 -9.88 -2.34 -15.49
N PHE A 170 -9.14 -2.80 -14.49
CA PHE A 170 -8.47 -1.89 -13.57
C PHE A 170 -7.27 -1.17 -14.20
N ASN A 171 -6.64 -1.75 -15.22
CA ASN A 171 -5.59 -1.07 -15.98
C ASN A 171 -6.15 0.13 -16.74
N TRP A 172 -7.36 0.02 -17.32
CA TRP A 172 -8.09 1.17 -17.86
C TRP A 172 -8.38 2.20 -16.77
N TYR A 173 -8.81 1.78 -15.58
CA TYR A 173 -9.05 2.69 -14.46
C TYR A 173 -7.80 3.48 -14.07
N LEU A 174 -6.65 2.80 -13.89
CA LEU A 174 -5.38 3.47 -13.59
C LEU A 174 -4.98 4.44 -14.71
N LYS A 175 -5.10 4.05 -15.97
CA LYS A 175 -4.69 4.92 -17.10
C LYS A 175 -5.58 6.15 -17.28
N ASN A 176 -6.88 6.04 -17.01
CA ASN A 176 -7.86 7.08 -17.39
C ASN A 176 -8.39 7.87 -16.20
N ILE A 177 -8.45 7.26 -15.02
CA ILE A 177 -9.07 7.86 -13.83
C ILE A 177 -8.00 8.25 -12.80
N TYR A 178 -7.06 7.34 -12.51
CA TYR A 178 -6.06 7.55 -11.46
C TYR A 178 -4.60 7.20 -11.86
N PRO A 179 -4.03 7.89 -12.86
CA PRO A 179 -2.67 7.65 -13.35
C PRO A 179 -1.56 7.99 -12.35
N GLU A 180 -1.81 8.78 -11.31
CA GLU A 180 -0.81 9.05 -10.27
C GLU A 180 -0.54 7.85 -9.35
N LEU A 181 -1.41 6.83 -9.36
CA LEU A 181 -1.17 5.60 -8.62
C LEU A 181 -0.36 4.63 -9.48
N GLU A 182 0.96 4.68 -9.32
CA GLU A 182 1.86 3.76 -10.01
C GLU A 182 1.87 2.39 -9.32
N PRO A 183 1.62 1.29 -10.07
CA PRO A 183 1.73 -0.05 -9.53
C PRO A 183 3.20 -0.48 -9.39
N PRO A 184 3.61 -1.06 -8.24
CA PRO A 184 4.91 -1.73 -8.17
C PRO A 184 5.00 -2.87 -9.20
N ASN A 185 6.17 -3.02 -9.83
CA ASN A 185 6.43 -4.10 -10.77
C ASN A 185 6.62 -5.43 -10.02
N LEU A 186 5.57 -6.25 -9.93
CA LEU A 186 5.62 -7.56 -9.27
C LEU A 186 6.33 -8.63 -10.10
N ALA A 187 6.37 -8.52 -11.43
CA ALA A 187 6.91 -9.57 -12.30
C ALA A 187 8.42 -9.77 -12.14
N HIS A 188 9.14 -8.69 -11.81
CA HIS A 188 10.59 -8.69 -11.58
C HIS A 188 10.95 -8.51 -10.10
N ALA A 189 10.02 -8.83 -9.20
CA ALA A 189 10.19 -8.65 -7.77
C ALA A 189 10.16 -9.96 -6.99
N MET A 190 10.89 -9.97 -5.88
CA MET A 190 10.71 -10.92 -4.80
C MET A 190 9.80 -10.28 -3.76
N THR A 191 8.80 -11.01 -3.28
CA THR A 191 7.76 -10.47 -2.39
C THR A 191 7.52 -11.40 -1.21
N GLY A 192 6.88 -10.85 -0.17
CA GLY A 192 6.51 -11.59 1.04
C GLY A 192 7.46 -11.32 2.20
N ALA A 193 7.57 -12.28 3.11
CA ALA A 193 8.40 -12.17 4.30
C ALA A 193 9.87 -12.44 4.01
N MET A 194 10.78 -11.64 4.57
CA MET A 194 12.21 -11.83 4.42
C MET A 194 12.78 -12.50 5.67
N ARG A 195 12.86 -13.83 5.65
CA ARG A 195 13.18 -14.70 6.79
C ARG A 195 14.68 -14.94 6.92
N ASN A 196 15.23 -14.77 8.11
CA ASN A 196 16.50 -15.36 8.51
C ASN A 196 16.27 -16.80 9.03
N PRO A 197 16.80 -17.84 8.36
CA PRO A 197 16.55 -19.23 8.76
C PRO A 197 17.14 -19.61 10.11
N LYS A 198 18.30 -19.06 10.48
CA LYS A 198 19.03 -19.39 11.72
C LYS A 198 18.25 -19.05 12.97
N PHE A 199 17.66 -17.85 13.02
CA PHE A 199 16.87 -17.40 14.17
C PHE A 199 15.36 -17.58 13.99
N ASN A 200 14.91 -17.99 12.81
CA ASN A 200 13.51 -18.05 12.43
C ASN A 200 12.76 -16.71 12.68
N CYS A 201 13.46 -15.60 12.39
CA CYS A 201 12.91 -14.26 12.45
C CYS A 201 12.79 -13.66 11.05
N CYS A 202 11.87 -12.72 10.88
CA CYS A 202 11.59 -12.05 9.63
C CYS A 202 11.83 -10.55 9.80
N LEU A 203 12.26 -9.87 8.74
CA LEU A 203 12.24 -8.40 8.73
C LEU A 203 10.86 -7.90 9.10
N ASP A 204 10.81 -6.82 9.87
CA ASP A 204 9.57 -6.30 10.45
C ASP A 204 9.65 -4.78 10.64
N THR A 205 8.57 -4.05 10.35
CA THR A 205 8.45 -2.60 10.62
C THR A 205 8.30 -2.28 12.11
N LEU A 206 8.10 -3.31 12.96
CA LEU A 206 7.85 -3.24 14.40
C LEU A 206 6.72 -2.27 14.75
N THR A 207 5.69 -2.20 13.89
CA THR A 207 4.56 -1.24 13.99
C THR A 207 5.03 0.21 14.11
N THR A 208 6.09 0.56 13.37
CA THR A 208 6.60 1.93 13.31
C THR A 208 6.58 2.47 11.89
N LYS A 209 6.61 3.80 11.79
CA LYS A 209 6.71 4.53 10.52
C LYS A 209 7.89 5.50 10.56
N ASN A 210 8.71 5.55 9.52
CA ASN A 210 9.92 6.38 9.40
C ASN A 210 10.98 6.10 10.50
N GLN A 211 11.03 4.88 11.01
CA GLN A 211 11.97 4.46 12.06
C GLN A 211 12.92 3.37 11.53
N GLU A 212 13.67 2.74 12.43
CA GLU A 212 14.53 1.61 12.10
C GLU A 212 13.70 0.35 11.80
N ILE A 213 14.01 -0.33 10.70
CA ILE A 213 13.54 -1.68 10.42
C ILE A 213 14.22 -2.64 11.40
N GLY A 214 13.43 -3.54 11.95
CA GLY A 214 13.91 -4.60 12.84
C GLY A 214 13.68 -5.98 12.25
N VAL A 215 13.80 -6.97 13.13
CA VAL A 215 13.37 -8.34 12.88
C VAL A 215 12.50 -8.80 14.03
N TYR A 216 11.50 -9.63 13.76
CA TYR A 216 10.58 -10.20 14.75
C TYR A 216 10.36 -11.69 14.43
N PRO A 217 9.92 -12.53 15.39
CA PRO A 217 9.45 -13.88 15.05
C PRO A 217 8.52 -13.88 13.83
N CYS A 218 8.80 -14.75 12.87
CA CYS A 218 8.01 -14.79 11.64
C CYS A 218 6.56 -15.21 11.92
N HIS A 219 5.59 -14.40 11.52
CA HIS A 219 4.16 -14.74 11.58
C HIS A 219 3.55 -15.00 10.20
N PHE A 220 4.20 -14.57 9.11
CA PHE A 220 3.75 -14.82 7.72
C PHE A 220 2.32 -14.35 7.44
N GLU A 221 1.91 -13.27 8.10
CA GLU A 221 0.57 -12.67 7.94
C GLU A 221 0.58 -11.46 7.01
N HIS A 222 1.67 -11.23 6.27
CA HIS A 222 1.95 -10.00 5.53
C HIS A 222 2.03 -8.77 6.46
N GLY A 223 1.51 -7.61 6.05
CA GLY A 223 1.51 -6.39 6.85
C GLY A 223 2.93 -5.93 7.19
N THR A 224 3.25 -5.87 8.48
CA THR A 224 4.56 -5.43 9.01
C THR A 224 5.74 -6.27 8.51
N GLN A 225 5.51 -7.52 8.09
CA GLN A 225 6.54 -8.43 7.58
C GLN A 225 6.54 -8.57 6.05
N ALA A 226 5.68 -7.87 5.33
CA ALA A 226 5.66 -7.94 3.87
C ALA A 226 6.57 -6.88 3.23
N PHE A 227 7.48 -7.34 2.38
CA PHE A 227 8.38 -6.50 1.61
C PHE A 227 8.34 -6.84 0.13
N LEU A 228 8.79 -5.89 -0.69
CA LEU A 228 8.98 -6.06 -2.12
C LEU A 228 10.40 -5.66 -2.48
N TYR A 229 11.21 -6.61 -2.92
CA TYR A 229 12.52 -6.34 -3.50
C TYR A 229 12.43 -6.36 -5.02
N GLY A 230 12.57 -5.19 -5.63
CA GLY A 230 12.57 -5.06 -7.10
C GLY A 230 13.97 -5.32 -7.65
N LYS A 231 14.16 -6.42 -8.40
CA LYS A 231 15.47 -6.81 -8.95
C LYS A 231 16.07 -5.73 -9.86
N ASP A 232 15.24 -5.07 -10.66
CA ASP A 232 15.67 -4.03 -11.60
C ASP A 232 16.00 -2.70 -10.90
N THR A 233 15.34 -2.44 -9.77
CA THR A 233 15.47 -1.16 -9.05
C THR A 233 16.51 -1.21 -7.93
N HIS A 234 16.90 -2.41 -7.49
CA HIS A 234 17.70 -2.66 -6.31
C HIS A 234 17.09 -2.08 -5.02
N MET A 235 15.77 -1.86 -4.97
CA MET A 235 15.11 -1.27 -3.80
C MET A 235 14.31 -2.33 -3.05
N LEU A 236 14.44 -2.35 -1.72
CA LEU A 236 13.59 -3.11 -0.81
C LEU A 236 12.51 -2.17 -0.26
N ARG A 237 11.27 -2.36 -0.69
CA ARG A 237 10.11 -1.52 -0.34
C ARG A 237 9.27 -2.18 0.75
N VAL A 238 8.65 -1.35 1.58
CA VAL A 238 7.80 -1.76 2.71
C VAL A 238 6.34 -1.82 2.28
N ALA A 239 5.71 -2.99 2.35
CA ALA A 239 4.34 -3.17 1.84
C ALA A 239 3.31 -2.43 2.70
N GLU A 240 3.38 -2.55 4.04
CA GLU A 240 2.47 -1.87 4.98
C GLU A 240 2.35 -0.35 4.72
N HIS A 241 3.45 0.26 4.27
CA HIS A 241 3.50 1.69 3.91
C HIS A 241 3.29 1.92 2.41
N ASN A 242 2.45 1.10 1.78
CA ASN A 242 2.00 1.19 0.39
C ASN A 242 3.13 1.19 -0.65
N PHE A 243 4.28 0.58 -0.32
CA PHE A 243 5.50 0.59 -1.14
C PHE A 243 6.11 1.99 -1.39
N GLU A 244 5.71 2.99 -0.60
CA GLU A 244 6.24 4.36 -0.66
C GLU A 244 7.53 4.51 0.16
N LEU A 245 7.70 3.68 1.19
CA LEU A 245 8.93 3.64 1.99
C LEU A 245 9.85 2.50 1.55
N CYS A 246 11.14 2.79 1.56
CA CYS A 246 12.23 1.89 1.23
C CYS A 246 13.08 1.66 2.47
N VAL A 247 13.65 0.46 2.60
CA VAL A 247 14.66 0.14 3.61
C VAL A 247 15.99 0.74 3.14
N TYR A 248 16.55 1.66 3.91
CA TYR A 248 17.87 2.25 3.65
C TYR A 248 18.92 1.58 4.53
N GLY A 249 20.16 1.52 4.07
CA GLY A 249 21.32 1.24 4.90
C GLY A 249 21.96 2.53 5.39
N ASN A 250 22.27 2.59 6.69
CA ASN A 250 23.10 3.65 7.28
C ASN A 250 24.43 3.03 7.77
N PRO A 251 25.51 3.08 6.95
CA PRO A 251 26.81 2.52 7.29
C PRO A 251 27.40 3.08 8.59
N ALA A 252 27.28 4.39 8.81
CA ALA A 252 27.83 5.08 9.99
C ALA A 252 27.19 4.61 11.29
N LYS A 253 25.86 4.47 11.31
CA LYS A 253 25.11 4.00 12.49
C LYS A 253 24.99 2.47 12.59
N ARG A 254 25.33 1.73 11.52
CA ARG A 254 25.12 0.28 11.40
C ARG A 254 23.64 -0.13 11.50
N ARG A 255 22.74 0.74 11.06
CA ARG A 255 21.29 0.61 11.19
C ARG A 255 20.57 0.69 9.84
N LEU A 256 19.29 0.34 9.83
CA LEU A 256 18.49 0.22 8.62
C LEU A 256 17.17 1.00 8.73
N PRO A 257 17.19 2.33 8.56
CA PRO A 257 15.97 3.12 8.64
C PRO A 257 15.09 2.92 7.41
N GLU A 258 13.78 2.99 7.57
CA GLU A 258 12.89 3.21 6.42
C GLU A 258 12.72 4.72 6.15
N ARG A 259 12.78 5.10 4.87
CA ARG A 259 12.57 6.48 4.41
C ARG A 259 11.82 6.46 3.09
N SER A 260 11.34 7.63 2.65
CA SER A 260 10.70 7.78 1.34
C SER A 260 11.58 7.18 0.24
N CYS A 261 10.98 6.36 -0.62
CA CYS A 261 11.67 5.76 -1.77
C CYS A 261 12.05 6.80 -2.84
N THR A 262 11.44 7.98 -2.85
CA THR A 262 11.62 9.01 -3.89
C THR A 262 12.55 10.15 -3.47
N GLU A 263 12.67 10.41 -2.17
CA GLU A 263 13.58 11.43 -1.64
C GLU A 263 15.03 10.93 -1.63
N ASP A 264 16.01 11.82 -1.82
CA ASP A 264 17.43 11.46 -1.75
C ASP A 264 18.08 11.80 -0.42
N PHE A 265 18.65 10.77 0.21
CA PHE A 265 19.33 10.81 1.50
C PHE A 265 20.82 10.45 1.38
N SER A 266 21.36 10.38 0.17
CA SER A 266 22.79 10.17 -0.11
C SER A 266 23.68 11.16 0.65
N GLY A 267 23.30 12.44 0.70
CA GLY A 267 24.01 13.50 1.44
C GLY A 267 24.01 13.32 2.97
N GLN A 268 23.16 12.44 3.51
CA GLN A 268 23.17 12.02 4.91
C GLN A 268 23.96 10.71 5.13
N GLY A 269 24.58 10.17 4.07
CA GLY A 269 25.32 8.91 4.07
C GLY A 269 24.43 7.67 4.06
N LEU A 270 23.18 7.78 3.60
CA LEU A 270 22.26 6.64 3.47
C LEU A 270 22.24 6.13 2.03
N SER A 271 22.10 4.82 1.86
CA SER A 271 21.83 4.21 0.54
C SER A 271 20.54 3.40 0.57
N ARG A 272 19.71 3.53 -0.46
CA ARG A 272 18.46 2.78 -0.64
C ARG A 272 18.63 1.50 -1.45
N TYR A 273 19.83 1.26 -1.97
CA TYR A 273 20.10 0.24 -2.97
C TYR A 273 20.72 -1.00 -2.33
N TRP A 274 20.20 -2.16 -2.73
CA TRP A 274 20.58 -3.47 -2.22
C TRP A 274 20.81 -4.43 -3.37
N LEU A 275 21.83 -5.28 -3.23
CA LEU A 275 22.05 -6.44 -4.05
C LEU A 275 21.66 -7.68 -3.26
N TYR A 276 20.58 -8.33 -3.68
CA TYR A 276 20.28 -9.68 -3.20
C TYR A 276 21.13 -10.71 -3.95
N LYS A 277 22.02 -11.39 -3.21
CA LYS A 277 22.84 -12.48 -3.73
C LYS A 277 22.11 -13.80 -3.58
N GLU A 278 21.60 -14.36 -4.67
CA GLU A 278 20.81 -15.61 -4.62
C GLU A 278 21.63 -16.83 -4.20
N ASP A 279 22.94 -16.86 -4.45
CA ASP A 279 23.85 -17.94 -4.06
C ASP A 279 24.11 -17.94 -2.54
N THR A 280 24.40 -16.78 -1.96
CA THR A 280 24.71 -16.66 -0.53
C THR A 280 23.52 -16.27 0.34
N LYS A 281 22.38 -15.95 -0.28
CA LYS A 281 21.17 -15.41 0.36
C LYS A 281 21.42 -14.11 1.14
N GLN A 282 22.47 -13.36 0.81
CA GLN A 282 22.80 -12.10 1.49
C GLN A 282 22.12 -10.89 0.84
N MET A 283 21.66 -9.95 1.66
CA MET A 283 21.28 -8.60 1.24
C MET A 283 22.46 -7.67 1.46
N GLN A 284 23.19 -7.37 0.38
CA GLN A 284 24.39 -6.52 0.40
C GLN A 284 24.04 -5.07 0.04
N LEU A 285 24.58 -4.12 0.79
CA LEU A 285 24.39 -2.69 0.56
C LEU A 285 25.18 -2.24 -0.67
N LEU A 286 24.50 -1.52 -1.56
CA LEU A 286 25.11 -0.84 -2.69
C LEU A 286 25.35 0.64 -2.38
N ASP A 287 26.28 1.26 -3.08
CA ASP A 287 26.56 2.69 -2.99
C ASP A 287 25.36 3.53 -3.47
N ALA A 288 25.17 4.70 -2.87
CA ALA A 288 24.02 5.56 -3.16
C ALA A 288 24.13 6.25 -4.53
N GLU A 289 25.35 6.50 -5.02
CA GLU A 289 25.61 7.29 -6.23
C GLU A 289 25.77 6.40 -7.46
N ASN A 290 26.66 5.41 -7.39
CA ASN A 290 27.01 4.57 -8.55
C ASN A 290 26.33 3.18 -8.56
N LYS A 291 25.68 2.78 -7.46
CA LYS A 291 25.05 1.46 -7.26
C LYS A 291 26.01 0.27 -7.36
N ASP A 292 27.32 0.49 -7.26
CA ASP A 292 28.30 -0.56 -7.07
C ASP A 292 28.27 -1.06 -5.62
N ILE A 293 29.03 -2.12 -5.32
CA ILE A 293 29.18 -2.58 -3.93
C ILE A 293 29.71 -1.44 -3.06
N HIS A 294 28.98 -1.11 -1.99
CA HIS A 294 29.37 -0.04 -1.08
C HIS A 294 30.80 -0.29 -0.53
N PRO A 295 31.68 0.71 -0.41
CA PRO A 295 33.09 0.53 -0.02
C PRO A 295 33.28 -0.21 1.32
N ASP A 296 32.36 0.02 2.26
CA ASP A 296 32.35 -0.70 3.53
C ASP A 296 31.99 -2.18 3.42
N ASN A 297 31.59 -2.70 2.26
CA ASN A 297 31.23 -4.10 2.02
C ASN A 297 30.27 -4.66 3.09
N LEU A 298 29.07 -4.08 3.19
CA LEU A 298 28.12 -4.34 4.28
C LEU A 298 26.93 -5.17 3.84
N CYS A 299 26.51 -6.08 4.71
CA CYS A 299 25.34 -6.92 4.55
C CYS A 299 24.41 -6.76 5.75
N MET A 300 23.12 -6.99 5.51
CA MET A 300 22.14 -7.17 6.58
C MET A 300 22.54 -8.36 7.46
N GLN A 301 22.38 -8.21 8.77
CA GLN A 301 22.64 -9.28 9.73
C GLN A 301 21.59 -9.24 10.85
N ALA A 302 20.91 -10.36 11.07
CA ALA A 302 20.09 -10.55 12.26
C ALA A 302 21.00 -10.84 13.47
N VAL A 303 20.65 -10.34 14.65
CA VAL A 303 21.36 -10.64 15.89
C VAL A 303 20.37 -10.98 17.00
N GLN A 304 20.73 -11.93 17.85
CA GLN A 304 19.93 -12.31 19.01
C GLN A 304 20.25 -11.38 20.20
N ILE A 305 19.62 -10.21 20.19
CA ILE A 305 19.71 -9.21 21.26
C ILE A 305 18.29 -8.84 21.64
N GLN A 306 17.95 -9.03 22.92
CA GLN A 306 16.66 -8.63 23.44
C GLN A 306 16.54 -7.10 23.38
N THR A 307 15.62 -6.61 22.55
CA THR A 307 15.19 -5.23 22.50
C THR A 307 13.84 -5.08 23.22
N PRO A 308 13.38 -3.85 23.49
CA PRO A 308 12.03 -3.64 24.03
C PRO A 308 10.90 -4.17 23.14
N LYS A 309 11.15 -4.36 21.83
CA LYS A 309 10.13 -4.73 20.84
C LYS A 309 10.28 -6.14 20.28
N SER A 310 11.47 -6.73 20.38
CA SER A 310 11.78 -8.01 19.74
C SER A 310 12.93 -8.73 20.45
N PRO A 311 12.93 -10.08 20.51
CA PRO A 311 14.09 -10.86 20.96
C PRO A 311 15.30 -10.79 20.01
N PHE A 312 15.14 -10.17 18.84
CA PHE A 312 16.16 -10.01 17.82
C PHE A 312 16.32 -8.53 17.44
N ASP A 313 17.42 -8.23 16.76
CA ASP A 313 17.69 -6.92 16.17
C ASP A 313 18.33 -7.06 14.78
N LEU A 314 18.26 -5.99 13.98
CA LEU A 314 18.76 -5.96 12.60
C LEU A 314 19.84 -4.88 12.47
N VAL A 315 21.02 -5.27 11.99
CA VAL A 315 22.18 -4.38 11.88
C VAL A 315 22.93 -4.59 10.57
N LEU A 316 23.79 -3.63 10.23
CA LEU A 316 24.76 -3.78 9.15
C LEU A 316 26.10 -4.29 9.69
N ARG A 317 26.64 -5.33 9.06
CA ARG A 317 27.96 -5.89 9.35
C ARG A 317 28.73 -6.15 8.06
N LYS A 318 30.05 -6.32 8.15
CA LYS A 318 30.86 -6.74 7.00
C LYS A 318 30.29 -8.05 6.44
N CYS A 319 30.14 -8.12 5.13
CA CYS A 319 29.63 -9.30 4.45
C CYS A 319 30.56 -10.49 4.69
N ASP A 320 29.98 -11.61 5.14
CA ASP A 320 30.65 -12.88 5.37
C ASP A 320 29.64 -14.00 5.04
N PRO A 321 29.75 -14.65 3.87
CA PRO A 321 28.77 -15.62 3.41
C PRO A 321 28.71 -16.89 4.27
N SER A 322 29.71 -17.13 5.12
CA SER A 322 29.68 -18.24 6.09
C SER A 322 28.78 -17.98 7.29
N ARG A 323 28.35 -16.72 7.51
CA ARG A 323 27.47 -16.34 8.61
C ARG A 323 26.01 -16.50 8.23
N GLU A 324 25.39 -17.53 8.77
CA GLU A 324 23.95 -17.79 8.63
C GLU A 324 23.06 -16.64 9.16
N GLU A 325 23.57 -15.80 10.06
CA GLU A 325 22.92 -14.56 10.51
C GLU A 325 22.71 -13.54 9.39
N GLN A 326 23.46 -13.65 8.30
CA GLN A 326 23.38 -12.78 7.13
C GLN A 326 22.55 -13.40 5.99
N HIS A 327 22.02 -14.61 6.17
CA HIS A 327 21.20 -15.28 5.16
C HIS A 327 19.74 -14.88 5.34
N PHE A 328 19.13 -14.36 4.29
CA PHE A 328 17.73 -13.96 4.24
C PHE A 328 17.05 -14.58 3.02
N VAL A 329 15.92 -15.24 3.22
CA VAL A 329 15.13 -15.89 2.17
C VAL A 329 13.76 -15.24 2.09
N PHE A 330 13.31 -14.95 0.87
CA PHE A 330 11.94 -14.50 0.66
C PHE A 330 10.98 -15.69 0.75
N VAL A 331 9.93 -15.52 1.54
CA VAL A 331 8.82 -16.45 1.72
C VAL A 331 7.57 -15.73 1.19
N PRO A 332 7.06 -16.10 0.00
CA PRO A 332 5.94 -15.43 -0.66
C PRO A 332 4.66 -15.38 0.15
#